data_AF-A0A8K0JQG7-F1
#
_entry.id   AF-A0A8K0JQG7-F1
#
_cell.length_a   1.000
_cell.length_b   1.000
_cell.length_c   1.000
_cell.angle_alpha   90.00
_cell.angle_beta   90.00
_cell.angle_gamma   90.00
#
_symmetry.space_group_name_H-M   'P 1'
#
loop_
_entity.id
_entity.type
_entity.pdbx_description
1 polymer ?
#
loop_
_entity_poly.entity_id
_entity_poly.type
_entity_poly.pdbx_seq_one_letter_code
_entity_poly.pdbx_strand_id
1 'polypeptide(L)'
;MPRTLPWTTLAASLRSSRTIASSSTSSIISVRTTPTSTSTIPSFITPSRLITFRSPTTTSLLSSKSHTSSHTPSPSLSLLSSSPSPLLQQLRFKAYGAEYQPSQRKRKRKHGFLARLRGGRLGLGMLTRRRKVGRRFLSH
;
A
#
# COMPACT_ATOMS: atom_id res chain seq x y z
N MET A 1 -31.73 -22.40 22.80
CA MET A 1 -31.07 -22.83 24.06
C MET A 1 -29.58 -22.95 23.81
N PRO A 2 -28.75 -22.03 24.34
CA PRO A 2 -27.31 -21.94 24.04
C PRO A 2 -26.50 -22.89 24.94
N ARG A 3 -25.40 -23.45 24.40
CA ARG A 3 -24.35 -24.10 25.21
C ARG A 3 -23.05 -23.32 25.05
N THR A 4 -22.83 -22.37 25.94
CA THR A 4 -21.54 -21.70 26.13
C THR A 4 -20.67 -22.58 27.03
N LEU A 5 -19.48 -22.95 26.56
CA LEU A 5 -18.46 -23.60 27.39
C LEU A 5 -17.59 -22.51 28.04
N PRO A 6 -17.33 -22.55 29.35
CA PRO A 6 -16.45 -21.59 30.00
C PRO A 6 -14.98 -21.96 29.76
N TRP A 7 -14.20 -21.05 29.18
CA TRP A 7 -12.74 -21.14 29.22
C TRP A 7 -12.28 -20.78 30.63
N THR A 8 -11.86 -21.80 31.40
CA THR A 8 -11.25 -21.63 32.71
C THR A 8 -9.86 -21.02 32.57
N THR A 9 -9.64 -19.94 33.32
CA THR A 9 -8.36 -19.27 33.52
C THR A 9 -7.47 -20.08 34.47
N LEU A 10 -6.35 -20.58 33.97
CA LEU A 10 -5.25 -21.07 34.82
C LEU A 10 -4.15 -20.00 34.85
N ALA A 11 -4.19 -19.18 35.90
CA ALA A 11 -3.09 -18.30 36.27
C ALA A 11 -2.03 -19.14 37.00
N ALA A 12 -0.93 -19.48 36.31
CA ALA A 12 0.24 -20.08 36.94
C ALA A 12 1.18 -18.96 37.42
N SER A 13 1.08 -18.64 38.71
CA SER A 13 2.05 -17.84 39.45
C SER A 13 3.27 -18.71 39.77
N LEU A 14 4.43 -18.39 39.18
CA LEU A 14 5.72 -18.89 39.66
C LEU A 14 6.58 -17.70 40.04
N ARG A 15 6.48 -17.35 41.32
CA ARG A 15 7.33 -16.39 42.02
C ARG A 15 8.69 -17.05 42.22
N SER A 16 9.64 -16.76 41.34
CA SER A 16 11.02 -17.22 41.51
C SER A 16 11.76 -16.24 42.42
N SER A 17 11.81 -16.56 43.71
CA SER A 17 12.73 -15.94 44.65
C SER A 17 14.15 -16.41 44.32
N ARG A 18 15.01 -15.51 43.84
CA ARG A 18 16.45 -15.74 43.84
C ARG A 18 17.15 -14.69 44.67
N THR A 19 17.95 -15.23 45.56
CA THR A 19 18.75 -14.65 46.62
C THR A 19 19.83 -13.72 46.07
N ILE A 20 20.07 -12.63 46.80
CA ILE A 20 21.13 -11.66 46.55
C ILE A 20 22.41 -12.26 47.10
N ALA A 21 23.35 -12.62 46.24
CA ALA A 21 24.72 -12.94 46.62
C ALA A 21 25.58 -11.69 46.40
N SER A 22 25.96 -11.03 47.48
CA SER A 22 26.93 -9.94 47.50
C SER A 22 28.32 -10.54 47.35
N SER A 23 28.98 -10.30 46.21
CA SER A 23 30.41 -10.58 46.06
C SER A 23 31.11 -9.28 45.74
N SER A 24 31.67 -8.67 46.79
CA SER A 24 32.61 -7.56 46.71
C SER A 24 33.87 -8.03 46.00
N THR A 25 34.16 -7.48 44.82
CA THR A 25 35.50 -7.53 44.22
C THR A 25 35.85 -6.13 43.73
N SER A 26 37.02 -5.69 44.16
CA SER A 26 37.59 -4.37 44.00
C SER A 26 38.06 -4.11 42.56
N SER A 27 37.65 -2.95 42.06
CA SER A 27 38.33 -2.04 41.11
C SER A 27 39.59 -2.51 40.36
N ILE A 28 39.54 -2.45 39.01
CA ILE A 28 40.57 -1.79 38.17
C ILE A 28 39.86 -1.06 37.02
N ILE A 29 40.07 0.26 36.96
CA ILE A 29 39.63 1.13 35.87
C ILE A 29 40.50 0.82 34.64
N SER A 30 39.92 0.20 33.62
CA SER A 30 40.57 0.03 32.31
C SER A 30 40.00 1.10 31.37
N VAL A 31 40.77 2.17 31.18
CA VAL A 31 40.43 3.26 30.26
C VAL A 31 40.64 2.74 28.83
N ARG A 32 39.56 2.26 28.22
CA ARG A 32 39.57 1.83 26.82
C ARG A 32 39.56 3.06 25.93
N THR A 33 40.72 3.41 25.38
CA THR A 33 40.85 4.41 24.32
C THR A 33 40.06 3.96 23.09
N THR A 34 39.17 4.81 22.61
CA THR A 34 38.42 4.60 21.36
C THR A 34 39.33 4.89 20.17
N PRO A 35 39.44 4.01 19.16
CA PRO A 35 40.06 4.38 17.91
C PRO A 35 39.15 5.35 17.15
N THR A 36 39.59 6.59 17.03
CA THR A 36 39.00 7.63 16.18
C THR A 36 39.04 7.15 14.73
N SER A 37 37.92 6.63 14.23
CA SER A 37 37.77 6.34 12.80
C SER A 37 37.54 7.66 12.08
N THR A 38 38.59 8.18 11.46
CA THR A 38 38.54 9.33 10.55
C THR A 38 37.56 8.99 9.42
N SER A 39 36.41 9.64 9.41
CA SER A 39 35.47 9.54 8.30
C SER A 39 36.05 10.32 7.12
N THR A 40 36.79 9.65 6.25
CA THR A 40 37.09 10.14 4.92
C THR A 40 35.77 10.29 4.17
N ILE A 41 35.29 11.52 4.03
CA ILE A 41 34.13 11.86 3.21
C ILE A 41 34.58 11.67 1.75
N PRO A 42 34.02 10.72 0.98
CA PRO A 42 34.23 10.76 -0.46
C PRO A 42 33.49 11.99 -1.00
N SER A 43 34.25 12.94 -1.51
CA SER A 43 33.77 14.02 -2.36
C SER A 43 33.17 13.40 -3.63
N PHE A 44 31.85 13.23 -3.62
CA PHE A 44 31.13 12.98 -4.87
C PHE A 44 31.17 14.28 -5.67
N ILE A 45 32.10 14.32 -6.61
CA ILE A 45 32.08 15.22 -7.75
C ILE A 45 30.68 15.13 -8.34
N THR A 46 29.88 16.17 -8.17
CA THR A 46 28.62 16.36 -8.87
C THR A 46 28.96 16.64 -10.34
N PRO A 47 28.65 15.75 -11.30
CA PRO A 47 28.53 16.22 -12.66
C PRO A 47 27.26 17.08 -12.69
N SER A 48 27.44 18.38 -12.82
CA SER A 48 26.40 19.30 -13.26
C SER A 48 25.95 18.88 -14.66
N ARG A 49 25.07 17.87 -14.73
CA ARG A 49 24.27 17.63 -15.93
C ARG A 49 23.34 18.82 -16.06
N LEU A 50 23.76 19.80 -16.87
CA LEU A 50 22.85 20.74 -17.49
C LEU A 50 21.80 19.90 -18.21
N ILE A 51 20.60 19.84 -17.62
CA ILE A 51 19.43 19.27 -18.27
C ILE A 51 19.07 20.28 -19.35
N THR A 52 19.65 20.12 -20.54
CA THR A 52 19.16 20.79 -21.74
C THR A 52 17.73 20.28 -21.94
N PHE A 53 16.76 21.11 -21.54
CA PHE A 53 15.36 20.92 -21.90
C PHE A 53 15.27 21.01 -23.43
N ARG A 54 15.39 19.85 -24.09
CA ARG A 54 15.03 19.73 -25.50
C ARG A 54 13.52 19.58 -25.54
N SER A 55 12.84 20.70 -25.74
CA SER A 55 11.41 20.74 -26.00
C SER A 55 11.07 19.74 -27.12
N PRO A 56 10.15 18.78 -26.92
CA PRO A 56 9.65 17.99 -28.02
C PRO A 56 8.79 18.90 -28.91
N THR A 57 9.28 19.19 -30.10
CA THR A 57 8.50 19.79 -31.19
C THR A 57 7.41 18.80 -31.56
N THR A 58 6.20 19.00 -31.03
CA THR A 58 5.02 18.22 -31.43
C THR A 58 4.48 18.79 -32.74
N THR A 59 4.99 18.29 -33.87
CA THR A 59 4.28 18.39 -35.14
C THR A 59 3.31 17.22 -35.22
N SER A 60 2.03 17.46 -34.96
CA SER A 60 0.98 16.53 -35.39
C SER A 60 -0.28 17.30 -35.75
N LEU A 61 -0.54 17.27 -37.05
CA LEU A 61 -1.61 17.91 -37.81
C LEU A 61 -2.97 17.50 -37.26
N LEU A 62 -3.74 18.47 -36.76
CA LEU A 62 -5.14 18.28 -36.40
C LEU A 62 -5.97 18.25 -37.69
N SER A 63 -6.13 17.06 -38.28
CA SER A 63 -7.09 16.82 -39.36
C SER A 63 -8.49 16.77 -38.76
N SER A 64 -9.14 17.93 -38.65
CA SER A 64 -10.56 18.04 -38.30
C SER A 64 -11.42 17.50 -39.45
N LYS A 65 -11.94 16.28 -39.31
CA LYS A 65 -13.02 15.78 -40.18
C LYS A 65 -14.35 16.25 -39.61
N SER A 66 -14.89 17.29 -40.22
CA SER A 66 -16.28 17.73 -40.05
C SER A 66 -17.22 16.69 -40.66
N HIS A 67 -17.84 15.85 -39.82
CA HIS A 67 -19.01 15.09 -40.24
C HIS A 67 -20.27 15.88 -39.86
N THR A 68 -20.70 16.74 -40.78
CA THR A 68 -22.07 17.24 -40.82
C THR A 68 -22.95 16.13 -41.35
N SER A 69 -23.59 15.37 -40.46
CA SER A 69 -24.67 14.46 -40.84
C SER A 69 -25.96 15.00 -40.23
N SER A 70 -26.63 15.84 -41.02
CA SER A 70 -28.03 16.21 -40.86
C SER A 70 -28.90 14.96 -41.01
N HIS A 71 -29.33 14.39 -39.90
CA HIS A 71 -30.41 13.41 -39.89
C HIS A 71 -31.51 13.92 -38.97
N THR A 72 -32.57 14.38 -39.60
CA THR A 72 -33.88 14.64 -39.02
C THR A 72 -34.54 13.32 -38.62
N PRO A 73 -34.90 13.08 -37.36
CA PRO A 73 -35.88 12.06 -37.04
C PRO A 73 -37.27 12.69 -36.96
N SER A 74 -38.12 12.36 -37.92
CA SER A 74 -39.57 12.54 -37.86
C SER A 74 -40.13 11.80 -36.63
N PRO A 75 -40.90 12.45 -35.74
CA PRO A 75 -41.62 11.74 -34.69
C PRO A 75 -43.05 11.44 -35.14
N SER A 76 -43.25 10.39 -35.94
CA SER A 76 -44.59 9.80 -36.08
C SER A 76 -44.87 8.95 -34.84
N LEU A 77 -45.57 9.56 -33.89
CA LEU A 77 -46.02 8.94 -32.64
C LEU A 77 -47.11 7.90 -32.93
N SER A 78 -46.70 6.66 -33.22
CA SER A 78 -47.62 5.53 -33.25
C SER A 78 -47.86 5.03 -31.83
N LEU A 79 -48.90 5.58 -31.20
CA LEU A 79 -49.53 5.09 -29.98
C LEU A 79 -50.11 3.69 -30.24
N LEU A 80 -49.32 2.63 -30.03
CA LEU A 80 -49.83 1.26 -29.98
C LEU A 80 -49.88 0.80 -28.53
N SER A 81 -51.11 0.73 -28.02
CA SER A 81 -51.50 0.15 -26.73
C SER A 81 -50.82 -1.19 -26.45
N SER A 82 -49.72 -1.17 -25.71
CA SER A 82 -49.19 -2.38 -25.06
C SER A 82 -49.85 -2.50 -23.69
N SER A 83 -50.77 -3.46 -23.58
CA SER A 83 -51.34 -3.94 -22.32
C SER A 83 -50.26 -4.03 -21.22
N PRO A 84 -50.45 -3.45 -20.02
CA PRO A 84 -49.54 -3.64 -18.90
C PRO A 84 -49.77 -5.04 -18.33
N SER A 85 -49.33 -6.06 -19.07
CA SER A 85 -49.00 -7.33 -18.44
C SER A 85 -47.93 -7.02 -17.39
N PRO A 86 -47.98 -7.56 -16.16
CA PRO A 86 -46.91 -7.38 -15.19
C PRO A 86 -45.66 -8.02 -15.79
N LEU A 87 -44.89 -7.19 -16.48
CA LEU A 87 -43.56 -7.47 -16.96
C LEU A 87 -42.84 -7.98 -15.72
N LEU A 88 -42.52 -9.27 -15.69
CA LEU A 88 -41.54 -9.80 -14.76
C LEU A 88 -40.25 -9.06 -15.08
N GLN A 89 -40.09 -7.90 -14.43
CA GLN A 89 -39.00 -6.97 -14.64
C GLN A 89 -37.76 -7.77 -14.29
N GLN A 90 -37.00 -8.16 -15.31
CA GLN A 90 -35.86 -9.03 -15.13
C GLN A 90 -34.91 -8.36 -14.13
N LEU A 91 -34.84 -8.89 -12.92
CA LEU A 91 -33.99 -8.38 -11.86
C LEU A 91 -32.54 -8.57 -12.30
N ARG A 92 -31.90 -7.50 -12.77
CA ARG A 92 -30.48 -7.50 -13.06
C ARG A 92 -29.72 -7.32 -11.76
N PHE A 93 -29.13 -8.40 -11.27
CA PHE A 93 -28.14 -8.32 -10.19
C PHE A 93 -26.90 -7.57 -10.69
N LYS A 94 -26.24 -6.80 -9.82
CA LYS A 94 -24.97 -6.17 -10.18
C LYS A 94 -23.94 -7.25 -10.48
N ALA A 95 -23.37 -7.21 -11.68
CA ALA A 95 -22.24 -8.05 -12.02
C ALA A 95 -21.01 -7.58 -11.22
N TYR A 96 -20.45 -8.48 -10.42
CA TYR A 96 -19.12 -8.33 -9.83
C TYR A 96 -18.07 -8.45 -10.96
N GLY A 97 -16.90 -7.83 -10.80
CA GLY A 97 -15.85 -7.77 -11.84
C GLY A 97 -15.10 -6.44 -11.91
N ALA A 98 -15.52 -5.43 -11.14
CA ALA A 98 -14.86 -4.13 -11.05
C ALA A 98 -13.96 -3.99 -9.81
N GLU A 99 -13.68 -5.08 -9.08
CA GLU A 99 -12.94 -5.07 -7.81
C GLU A 99 -11.52 -4.55 -7.98
N TYR A 100 -10.89 -4.93 -9.09
CA TYR A 100 -9.56 -4.47 -9.44
C TYR A 100 -9.62 -3.50 -10.60
N GLN A 101 -9.42 -2.22 -10.30
CA GLN A 101 -9.12 -1.20 -11.30
C GLN A 101 -7.68 -0.71 -11.09
N PRO A 102 -6.77 -0.94 -12.06
CA PRO A 102 -5.36 -0.67 -11.89
C PRO A 102 -5.12 0.84 -11.79
N SER A 103 -4.65 1.28 -10.62
CA SER A 103 -4.22 2.67 -10.43
C SER A 103 -2.96 2.72 -9.56
N GLN A 104 -1.86 3.21 -10.15
CA GLN A 104 -0.55 3.20 -9.49
C GLN A 104 -0.53 4.06 -8.23
N ARG A 105 -1.14 5.25 -8.28
CA ARG A 105 -1.23 6.13 -7.11
C ARG A 105 -1.94 5.47 -5.93
N LYS A 106 -3.09 4.82 -6.16
CA LYS A 106 -3.82 4.10 -5.09
C LYS A 106 -3.00 2.91 -4.59
N ARG A 107 -2.38 2.13 -5.49
CA ARG A 107 -1.51 1.00 -5.15
C ARG A 107 -0.36 1.41 -4.23
N LYS A 108 0.39 2.46 -4.60
CA LYS A 108 1.56 2.94 -3.83
C LYS A 108 1.17 3.63 -2.52
N ARG A 109 0.02 4.32 -2.45
CA ARG A 109 -0.50 4.89 -1.20
C ARG A 109 -0.96 3.83 -0.21
N LYS A 110 -1.70 2.81 -0.65
CA LYS A 110 -2.24 1.77 0.24
C LYS A 110 -1.20 0.70 0.60
N HIS A 111 -0.33 0.35 -0.33
CA HIS A 111 0.51 -0.84 -0.22
C HIS A 111 2.00 -0.58 -0.46
N GLY A 112 2.40 0.67 -0.65
CA GLY A 112 3.81 1.03 -0.85
C GLY A 112 4.62 1.01 0.44
N PHE A 113 5.94 1.00 0.29
CA PHE A 113 6.89 0.92 1.41
C PHE A 113 6.72 2.04 2.44
N LEU A 114 6.58 3.30 1.98
CA LEU A 114 6.37 4.44 2.87
C LEU A 114 5.09 4.32 3.71
N ALA A 115 4.03 3.73 3.16
CA ALA A 115 2.80 3.47 3.91
C ALA A 115 3.03 2.46 5.04
N ARG A 116 3.94 1.49 4.84
CA ARG A 116 4.32 0.52 5.87
C ARG A 116 5.20 1.13 6.95
N LEU A 117 6.12 2.02 6.58
CA LEU A 117 6.94 2.75 7.56
C LEU A 117 6.09 3.69 8.43
N ARG A 118 5.14 4.42 7.83
CA ARG A 118 4.27 5.36 8.55
C ARG A 118 3.19 4.67 9.37
N GLY A 119 2.76 3.48 9.00
CA GLY A 119 1.75 2.68 9.71
C GLY A 119 2.20 2.13 11.07
N GLY A 120 3.36 2.56 11.58
CA GLY A 120 3.87 2.21 12.90
C GLY A 120 4.23 0.74 13.05
N ARG A 121 4.00 0.20 14.25
CA ARG A 121 4.46 -1.14 14.66
C ARG A 121 3.95 -2.27 13.75
N LEU A 122 2.71 -2.19 13.28
CA LEU A 122 2.12 -3.23 12.42
C LEU A 122 2.75 -3.26 11.03
N GLY A 123 2.96 -2.08 10.43
CA GLY A 123 3.60 -1.97 9.12
C GLY A 123 5.07 -2.39 9.16
N LEU A 124 5.79 -1.97 10.18
CA LEU A 124 7.18 -2.39 10.42
C LEU A 124 7.28 -3.90 10.71
N GLY A 125 6.42 -4.45 11.56
CA GLY A 125 6.41 -5.89 11.87
C GLY A 125 6.13 -6.75 10.63
N MET A 126 5.27 -6.28 9.73
CA MET A 126 5.05 -6.93 8.43
C MET A 126 6.32 -6.93 7.56
N LEU A 127 7.04 -5.81 7.46
CA LEU A 127 8.30 -5.73 6.73
C LEU A 127 9.36 -6.66 7.32
N THR A 128 9.54 -6.67 8.64
CA THR A 128 10.48 -7.55 9.33
C THR A 128 10.16 -9.02 9.06
N ARG A 129 8.89 -9.43 9.12
CA ARG A 129 8.47 -10.80 8.81
C ARG A 129 8.78 -11.18 7.37
N ARG A 130 8.47 -10.29 6.41
CA ARG A 130 8.75 -10.54 4.99
C ARG A 130 10.24 -10.67 4.70
N ARG A 131 11.07 -9.87 5.39
CA ARG A 131 12.54 -9.93 5.29
C ARG A 131 13.09 -11.22 5.90
N LYS A 132 12.58 -11.63 7.07
CA LYS A 132 12.96 -12.89 7.72
C LYS A 132 12.66 -14.12 6.86
N VAL A 133 11.54 -14.11 6.14
CA VAL A 133 11.17 -15.16 5.18
C VAL A 133 12.00 -15.10 3.88
N GLY A 134 12.71 -14.00 3.61
CA GLY A 134 13.50 -13.84 2.38
C GLY A 134 12.68 -13.45 1.14
N ARG A 135 11.55 -12.74 1.31
CA ARG A 135 10.76 -12.29 0.15
C ARG A 135 11.57 -11.29 -0.70
N ARG A 136 11.66 -11.54 -2.00
CA ARG A 136 12.30 -10.62 -2.98
C ARG A 136 11.71 -9.21 -2.95
N PHE A 137 10.40 -9.09 -2.73
CA PHE A 137 9.70 -7.81 -2.61
C PHE A 137 9.00 -7.67 -1.26
N LEU A 138 9.35 -6.62 -0.52
CA LEU A 138 8.81 -6.36 0.82
C LEU A 138 7.48 -5.59 0.80
N SER A 139 7.26 -4.75 -0.21
CA SER A 139 6.01 -3.99 -0.41
C SER A 139 5.80 -3.77 -1.91
N HIS A 140 4.67 -3.17 -2.30
CA HIS A 140 4.46 -2.69 -3.67
C HIS A 140 5.37 -1.53 -4.03
#